data_AF-A0AAV0PF51-F1
#
_entry.id   AF-A0AAV0PF51-F1
#
_cell.length_a   1.000
_cell.length_b   1.000
_cell.length_c   1.000
_cell.angle_alpha   90.00
_cell.angle_beta   90.00
_cell.angle_gamma   90.00
#
_symmetry.space_group_name_H-M   'P 1'
#
loop_
_entity.id
_entity.type
_entity.pdbx_description
1 polymer ?
#
loop_
_entity_poly.entity_id
_entity_poly.type
_entity_poly.pdbx_seq_one_letter_code
_entity_poly.pdbx_strand_id
1 'polypeptide(L)'
;MVSSTKGIPLTLLNARMSVKSFKFWSAWALPLISLMLSKFALIIPLSTTQAIRFQLLQAPPSIINFAGDLKYVVEHDMSKRNIASTEDLKEQPSDRHVWMAASVHRGEEQVILAVHRLLVRRYPDLVTIIVPRHLQLAHHIVEELQKEGLHVALRSRKQKITARGLVYMVDTLGELRHLYSLTPIALVGGSFCPGFAGHNISEAAAAGCAVLTGFHVGHFSHMINEMQRLDPL
;
A
#
# COMPACT_ATOMS: atom_id res chain seq x y z
N MET A 1 -30.54 5.95 4.61
CA MET A 1 -31.78 6.61 5.09
C MET A 1 -32.28 6.05 6.43
N VAL A 2 -32.27 4.72 6.65
CA VAL A 2 -32.67 4.12 7.94
C VAL A 2 -31.82 4.54 9.16
N SER A 3 -30.52 4.77 8.97
CA SER A 3 -29.63 5.18 10.07
C SER A 3 -29.87 6.63 10.54
N SER A 4 -30.18 7.54 9.61
CA SER A 4 -30.49 8.94 9.92
C SER A 4 -31.81 9.09 10.68
N THR A 5 -32.81 8.27 10.36
CA THR A 5 -34.09 8.25 11.09
C THR A 5 -33.97 7.65 12.49
N LYS A 6 -32.87 6.95 12.80
CA LYS A 6 -32.55 6.43 14.13
C LYS A 6 -31.63 7.35 14.95
N GLY A 7 -31.39 8.59 14.47
CA GLY A 7 -30.52 9.56 15.15
C GLY A 7 -29.03 9.21 15.10
N ILE A 8 -28.61 8.29 14.23
CA ILE A 8 -27.20 7.91 14.09
C ILE A 8 -26.53 8.89 13.12
N PRO A 9 -25.50 9.66 13.55
CA PRO A 9 -24.80 10.59 12.67
C PRO A 9 -24.07 9.84 11.56
N LEU A 10 -24.20 10.32 10.33
CA LEU A 10 -23.55 9.76 9.15
C LEU A 10 -22.36 10.62 8.77
N THR A 11 -21.19 10.01 8.58
CA THR A 11 -19.98 10.68 8.14
C THR A 11 -19.45 10.04 6.87
N LEU A 12 -19.07 10.85 5.88
CA LEU A 12 -18.43 10.41 4.66
C LEU A 12 -16.95 10.76 4.70
N LEU A 13 -16.10 9.77 4.97
CA LEU A 13 -14.64 9.95 5.08
C LEU A 13 -13.94 9.72 3.74
N ASN A 14 -12.84 10.44 3.52
CA ASN A 14 -12.02 10.40 2.29
C ASN A 14 -12.87 10.41 1.01
N ALA A 15 -13.89 11.27 1.03
CA ALA A 15 -14.98 11.29 0.10
C ALA A 15 -14.48 11.61 -1.31
N ARG A 16 -14.76 10.69 -2.24
CA ARG A 16 -14.41 10.81 -3.65
C ARG A 16 -15.59 10.48 -4.54
N MET A 17 -15.63 11.13 -5.69
CA MET A 17 -16.66 10.95 -6.69
C MET A 17 -16.02 11.04 -8.07
N SER A 18 -16.27 10.04 -8.90
CA SER A 18 -15.79 10.02 -10.27
C SER A 18 -16.44 11.14 -11.10
N VAL A 19 -15.79 11.57 -12.19
CA VAL A 19 -16.35 12.56 -13.12
C VAL A 19 -17.67 12.05 -13.72
N LYS A 20 -17.76 10.75 -14.02
CA LYS A 20 -18.98 10.13 -14.55
C LYS A 20 -20.14 10.23 -13.56
N SER A 21 -19.88 9.90 -12.29
CA SER A 21 -20.87 10.01 -11.22
C SER A 21 -21.30 11.45 -11.02
N PHE A 22 -20.34 12.39 -10.97
CA PHE A 22 -20.64 13.81 -10.83
C PHE A 22 -21.56 14.31 -11.94
N LYS A 23 -21.25 14.03 -13.21
CA LYS A 23 -22.07 14.43 -14.37
C LYS A 23 -23.50 13.86 -14.31
N PHE A 24 -23.62 12.58 -13.94
CA PHE A 24 -24.93 11.94 -13.80
C PHE A 24 -25.78 12.62 -12.72
N TRP A 25 -25.20 12.80 -11.53
CA TRP A 25 -25.87 13.40 -10.39
C TRP A 25 -26.18 14.89 -10.60
N SER A 26 -25.28 15.64 -11.25
CA SER A 26 -25.48 17.06 -11.52
C SER A 26 -26.56 17.32 -12.57
N ALA A 27 -26.77 16.40 -13.52
CA ALA A 27 -27.69 16.61 -14.63
C ALA A 27 -29.12 16.14 -14.35
N TRP A 28 -29.30 14.93 -13.81
CA TRP A 28 -30.62 14.28 -13.79
C TRP A 28 -31.15 13.96 -12.40
N ALA A 29 -30.29 13.98 -11.39
CA ALA A 29 -30.62 13.49 -10.04
C ALA A 29 -30.16 14.45 -8.94
N LEU A 30 -30.05 15.74 -9.26
CA LEU A 30 -29.55 16.76 -8.34
C LEU A 30 -30.39 16.89 -7.06
N PRO A 31 -31.75 16.92 -7.11
CA PRO A 31 -32.55 16.99 -5.89
C PRO A 31 -32.37 15.75 -4.99
N LEU A 32 -32.20 14.58 -5.60
CA LEU A 32 -32.03 13.33 -4.86
C LEU A 32 -30.67 13.28 -4.16
N ILE A 33 -29.58 13.60 -4.85
CA ILE A 33 -28.26 13.62 -4.22
C ILE A 33 -28.14 14.72 -3.18
N SER A 34 -28.75 15.89 -3.42
CA SER A 34 -28.81 16.99 -2.45
C SER A 34 -29.49 16.52 -1.16
N LEU A 35 -30.64 15.86 -1.26
CA LEU A 35 -31.33 15.26 -0.12
C LEU A 35 -30.47 14.22 0.58
N MET A 36 -29.78 13.33 -0.16
CA MET A 36 -28.90 12.31 0.43
C MET A 36 -27.72 12.93 1.17
N LEU A 37 -27.08 13.95 0.58
CA LEU A 37 -25.93 14.66 1.15
C LEU A 37 -26.33 15.45 2.40
N SER A 38 -27.54 16.01 2.44
CA SER A 38 -28.08 16.71 3.62
C SER A 38 -28.23 15.82 4.86
N LYS A 39 -28.20 14.49 4.71
CA LYS A 39 -28.28 13.54 5.84
C LYS A 39 -26.94 13.22 6.48
N PHE A 40 -25.83 13.68 5.90
CA PHE A 40 -24.52 13.55 6.51
C PHE A 40 -24.31 14.66 7.54
N ALA A 41 -23.76 14.30 8.69
CA ALA A 41 -23.29 15.25 9.69
C ALA A 41 -21.91 15.81 9.31
N LEU A 42 -21.11 15.06 8.54
CA LEU A 42 -19.76 15.43 8.15
C LEU A 42 -19.37 14.77 6.82
N ILE A 43 -18.72 15.53 5.94
CA ILE A 43 -18.09 15.06 4.71
C ILE A 43 -16.64 15.53 4.72
N ILE A 44 -15.70 14.57 4.65
CA ILE A 44 -14.27 14.84 4.53
C ILE A 44 -13.83 14.50 3.12
N PRO A 45 -13.77 15.48 2.19
CA PRO A 45 -13.35 15.24 0.82
C PRO A 45 -11.85 14.94 0.71
N LEU A 46 -11.50 14.08 -0.23
CA LEU A 46 -10.10 13.71 -0.52
C LEU A 46 -9.25 14.91 -1.01
N SER A 47 -9.87 15.89 -1.67
CA SER A 47 -9.16 17.05 -2.20
C SER A 47 -10.10 18.25 -2.37
N THR A 48 -9.53 19.44 -2.63
CA THR A 48 -10.29 20.66 -2.94
C THR A 48 -11.22 20.45 -4.14
N THR A 49 -10.77 19.75 -5.19
CA THR A 49 -11.61 19.42 -6.34
C THR A 49 -12.81 18.56 -5.94
N GLN A 50 -12.62 17.61 -5.02
CA GLN A 50 -13.72 16.81 -4.50
C GLN A 50 -14.69 17.64 -3.66
N ALA A 51 -14.17 18.55 -2.82
CA ALA A 51 -15.00 19.48 -2.05
C ALA A 51 -15.90 20.32 -2.96
N ILE A 52 -15.33 20.90 -4.02
CA ILE A 52 -16.06 21.68 -5.03
C ILE A 52 -17.16 20.84 -5.66
N ARG A 53 -16.89 19.58 -6.03
CA ARG A 53 -17.90 18.68 -6.60
C ARG A 53 -19.06 18.42 -5.63
N PHE A 54 -18.79 18.20 -4.35
CA PHE A 54 -19.85 18.03 -3.35
C PHE A 54 -20.67 19.30 -3.16
N GLN A 55 -20.03 20.47 -3.14
CA GLN A 55 -20.72 21.75 -3.06
C GLN A 55 -21.60 22.03 -4.29
N LEU A 56 -21.12 21.71 -5.50
CA LEU A 56 -21.91 21.79 -6.74
C LEU A 56 -23.10 20.82 -6.74
N LEU A 57 -23.03 19.72 -5.99
CA LEU A 57 -24.15 18.81 -5.75
C LEU A 57 -25.01 19.21 -4.54
N GLN A 58 -24.87 20.45 -4.06
CA GLN A 58 -25.63 21.06 -2.97
C GLN A 58 -25.44 20.41 -1.59
N ALA A 59 -24.28 19.77 -1.33
CA ALA A 59 -23.91 19.47 0.05
C ALA A 59 -23.80 20.78 0.87
N PRO A 60 -24.37 20.85 2.09
CA PRO A 60 -24.23 22.04 2.93
C PRO A 60 -22.74 22.36 3.19
N PRO A 61 -22.28 23.61 2.99
CA PRO A 61 -20.86 23.95 3.18
C PRO A 61 -20.37 23.69 4.62
N SER A 62 -21.24 23.87 5.61
CA SER A 62 -20.92 23.69 7.04
C SER A 62 -20.53 22.25 7.41
N ILE A 63 -20.95 21.25 6.62
CA ILE A 63 -20.62 19.85 6.88
C ILE A 63 -19.39 19.39 6.11
N ILE A 64 -18.83 20.20 5.20
CA ILE A 64 -17.64 19.85 4.41
C ILE A 64 -16.40 20.36 5.14
N ASN A 65 -15.54 19.44 5.63
CA ASN A 65 -14.33 19.79 6.37
C ASN A 65 -13.12 19.01 5.83
N PHE A 66 -11.92 19.57 5.92
CA PHE A 66 -10.69 18.90 5.47
C PHE A 66 -9.95 18.25 6.65
N ALA A 67 -9.48 17.01 6.48
CA ALA A 67 -8.69 16.29 7.49
C ALA A 67 -7.49 15.52 6.89
N GLY A 68 -7.09 15.83 5.65
CA GLY A 68 -6.06 15.09 4.92
C GLY A 68 -6.55 13.77 4.32
N ASP A 69 -5.71 13.13 3.49
CA ASP A 69 -6.01 11.80 2.93
C ASP A 69 -5.68 10.73 3.97
N LEU A 70 -6.67 9.90 4.29
CA LEU A 70 -6.52 8.78 5.23
C LEU A 70 -5.41 7.80 4.84
N LYS A 71 -4.99 7.77 3.56
CA LYS A 71 -3.84 6.96 3.14
C LYS A 71 -2.52 7.40 3.76
N TYR A 72 -2.40 8.66 4.20
CA TYR A 72 -1.23 9.15 4.94
C TYR A 72 -1.31 8.82 6.43
N VAL A 73 -2.47 8.39 6.93
CA VAL A 73 -2.61 7.98 8.33
C VAL A 73 -1.94 6.62 8.49
N VAL A 74 -0.68 6.66 8.91
CA VAL A 74 0.04 5.50 9.39
C VAL A 74 -0.17 5.46 10.90
N GLU A 75 -0.98 4.51 11.37
CA GLU A 75 -1.13 4.31 12.82
C GLU A 75 0.25 3.98 13.40
N HIS A 76 0.77 4.87 14.24
CA HIS A 76 1.94 4.63 15.08
C HIS A 76 1.65 3.63 16.20
N ASP A 77 0.37 3.35 16.46
CA ASP A 77 -0.04 2.43 17.51
C ASP A 77 0.12 0.99 17.02
N MET A 78 1.36 0.55 17.13
CA MET A 78 1.79 -0.83 17.03
C MET A 78 1.02 -1.61 18.10
N SER A 79 -0.20 -2.06 17.80
CA SER A 79 -0.95 -2.86 18.76
C SER A 79 -0.07 -4.05 19.18
N LYS A 80 0.13 -4.23 20.49
CA LYS A 80 1.05 -5.23 21.08
C LYS A 80 0.91 -6.65 20.48
N ARG A 81 -0.26 -6.95 19.92
CA ARG A 81 -0.59 -8.23 19.29
C ARG A 81 0.14 -8.47 17.95
N ASN A 82 0.45 -7.42 17.18
CA ASN A 82 1.19 -7.53 15.91
C ASN A 82 2.70 -7.29 16.06
N ILE A 83 3.13 -6.54 17.09
CA ILE A 83 4.58 -6.40 17.40
C ILE A 83 5.20 -7.77 17.70
N ALA A 84 4.53 -8.55 18.54
CA ALA A 84 4.97 -9.89 18.93
C ALA A 84 5.10 -10.85 17.73
N SER A 85 4.42 -10.59 16.60
CA SER A 85 4.53 -11.46 15.43
C SER A 85 5.82 -11.20 14.65
N THR A 86 6.45 -10.03 14.72
CA THR A 86 7.63 -9.69 13.91
C THR A 86 8.89 -9.40 14.71
N GLU A 87 8.82 -9.41 16.04
CA GLU A 87 10.00 -9.39 16.93
C GLU A 87 10.99 -10.50 16.62
N ASP A 88 10.49 -11.69 16.25
CA ASP A 88 11.32 -12.81 15.80
C ASP A 88 12.16 -12.48 14.57
N LEU A 89 11.76 -11.51 13.76
CA LEU A 89 12.44 -11.10 12.53
C LEU A 89 13.40 -9.92 12.73
N LYS A 90 13.24 -9.09 13.76
CA LYS A 90 14.05 -7.86 13.92
C LYS A 90 15.53 -8.13 14.14
N GLU A 91 15.86 -9.22 14.84
CA GLU A 91 17.26 -9.55 15.16
C GLU A 91 17.96 -10.35 14.04
N GLN A 92 17.20 -10.97 13.14
CA GLN A 92 17.75 -11.89 12.12
C GLN A 92 18.55 -11.21 10.99
N PRO A 93 18.21 -10.01 10.49
CA PRO A 93 18.92 -9.36 9.39
C PRO A 93 19.99 -8.35 9.82
N SER A 94 20.32 -8.22 11.10
CA SER A 94 21.06 -7.07 11.67
C SER A 94 22.38 -6.69 10.97
N ASP A 95 23.10 -7.65 10.36
CA ASP A 95 24.35 -7.40 9.61
C ASP A 95 24.24 -7.65 8.08
N ARG A 96 23.02 -7.83 7.57
CA ARG A 96 22.78 -8.27 6.18
C ARG A 96 22.21 -7.14 5.33
N HIS A 97 22.58 -7.13 4.06
CA HIS A 97 21.91 -6.27 3.09
C HIS A 97 20.50 -6.79 2.85
N VAL A 98 19.48 -5.99 3.15
CA VAL A 98 18.08 -6.36 2.97
C VAL A 98 17.38 -5.36 2.07
N TRP A 99 16.65 -5.87 1.09
CA TRP A 99 15.66 -5.09 0.34
C TRP A 99 14.36 -5.87 0.22
N MET A 100 13.25 -5.16 0.09
CA MET A 100 11.92 -5.77 -0.02
C MET A 100 11.24 -5.40 -1.33
N ALA A 101 10.54 -6.35 -1.93
CA ALA A 101 9.54 -6.13 -2.95
C ALA A 101 8.15 -6.44 -2.38
N ALA A 102 7.34 -5.41 -2.21
CA ALA A 102 6.04 -5.47 -1.53
C ALA A 102 4.86 -5.38 -2.51
N SER A 103 3.78 -6.09 -2.20
CA SER A 103 2.56 -6.13 -3.02
C SER A 103 2.80 -6.53 -4.48
N VAL A 104 3.69 -7.49 -4.69
CA VAL A 104 4.14 -7.96 -6.01
C VAL A 104 3.02 -8.69 -6.73
N HIS A 105 2.73 -8.31 -7.96
CA HIS A 105 1.77 -9.01 -8.82
C HIS A 105 2.45 -10.04 -9.73
N ARG A 106 1.64 -10.94 -10.30
CA ARG A 106 2.08 -11.88 -11.31
C ARG A 106 2.68 -11.14 -12.51
N GLY A 107 3.85 -11.58 -12.97
CA GLY A 107 4.65 -10.95 -14.02
C GLY A 107 5.72 -10.00 -13.48
N GLU A 108 5.60 -9.49 -12.26
CA GLU A 108 6.61 -8.60 -11.66
C GLU A 108 7.71 -9.39 -10.94
N GLU A 109 7.43 -10.63 -10.51
CA GLU A 109 8.39 -11.50 -9.83
C GLU A 109 9.66 -11.73 -10.66
N GLN A 110 9.53 -11.82 -11.98
CA GLN A 110 10.66 -12.08 -12.87
C GLN A 110 11.71 -10.96 -12.80
N VAL A 111 11.26 -9.71 -12.73
CA VAL A 111 12.14 -8.53 -12.59
C VAL A 111 12.83 -8.55 -11.22
N ILE A 112 12.07 -8.82 -10.16
CA ILE A 112 12.58 -8.87 -8.78
C ILE A 112 13.64 -9.97 -8.65
N LEU A 113 13.39 -11.14 -9.23
CA LEU A 113 14.32 -12.27 -9.21
C LEU A 113 15.56 -12.00 -10.06
N ALA A 114 15.42 -11.33 -11.20
CA ALA A 114 16.58 -10.89 -11.98
C ALA A 114 17.48 -9.94 -11.18
N VAL A 115 16.89 -8.98 -10.47
CA VAL A 115 17.61 -8.05 -9.59
C VAL A 115 18.27 -8.81 -8.43
N HIS A 116 17.56 -9.74 -7.79
CA HIS A 116 18.13 -10.58 -6.74
C HIS A 116 19.39 -11.33 -7.23
N ARG A 117 19.29 -12.02 -8.38
CA ARG A 117 20.42 -12.77 -8.96
C ARG A 117 21.62 -11.87 -9.26
N LEU A 118 21.39 -10.65 -9.72
CA LEU A 118 22.46 -9.68 -9.97
C LEU A 118 23.11 -9.20 -8.67
N LEU A 119 22.29 -8.85 -7.66
CA LEU A 119 22.78 -8.30 -6.40
C LEU A 119 23.51 -9.33 -5.55
N VAL A 120 23.07 -10.59 -5.53
CA VAL A 120 23.74 -11.67 -4.76
C VAL A 120 25.19 -11.87 -5.21
N ARG A 121 25.52 -11.63 -6.49
CA ARG A 121 26.91 -11.69 -6.97
C ARG A 121 27.81 -10.63 -6.32
N ARG A 122 27.25 -9.47 -5.97
CA ARG A 122 27.98 -8.37 -5.32
C ARG A 122 27.91 -8.42 -3.80
N TYR A 123 26.78 -8.89 -3.27
CA TYR A 123 26.44 -9.00 -1.85
C TYR A 123 25.98 -10.43 -1.56
N PRO A 124 26.90 -11.38 -1.31
CA PRO A 124 26.53 -12.79 -1.11
C PRO A 124 25.58 -13.03 0.06
N ASP A 125 25.63 -12.17 1.09
CA ASP A 125 24.76 -12.26 2.26
C ASP A 125 23.42 -11.50 2.09
N LEU A 126 23.07 -11.05 0.88
CA LEU A 126 21.81 -10.38 0.57
C LEU A 126 20.59 -11.20 1.01
N VAL A 127 19.57 -10.50 1.51
CA VAL A 127 18.22 -11.01 1.72
C VAL A 127 17.26 -10.21 0.85
N THR A 128 16.48 -10.92 0.04
CA THR A 128 15.36 -10.32 -0.71
C THR A 128 14.07 -10.78 -0.09
N ILE A 129 13.34 -9.84 0.53
CA ILE A 129 12.00 -10.10 1.04
C ILE A 129 11.01 -9.91 -0.10
N ILE A 130 10.18 -10.92 -0.39
CA ILE A 130 9.13 -10.84 -1.41
C ILE A 130 7.78 -10.99 -0.73
N VAL A 131 6.92 -9.97 -0.85
CA VAL A 131 5.55 -9.97 -0.36
C VAL A 131 4.60 -9.93 -1.55
N PRO A 132 4.05 -11.08 -2.00
CA PRO A 132 3.11 -11.12 -3.11
C PRO A 132 1.77 -10.49 -2.73
N ARG A 133 1.12 -9.86 -3.71
CA ARG A 133 -0.22 -9.29 -3.54
C ARG A 133 -1.29 -10.37 -3.31
N HIS A 134 -1.08 -11.54 -3.90
CA HIS A 134 -1.97 -12.70 -3.80
C HIS A 134 -1.17 -13.92 -3.33
N LEU A 135 -1.57 -14.51 -2.20
CA LEU A 135 -0.82 -15.61 -1.57
C LEU A 135 -0.72 -16.88 -2.43
N GLN A 136 -1.68 -17.08 -3.34
CA GLN A 136 -1.63 -18.20 -4.30
C GLN A 136 -0.38 -18.14 -5.17
N LEU A 137 0.14 -16.94 -5.44
CA LEU A 137 1.36 -16.74 -6.23
C LEU A 137 2.62 -17.18 -5.47
N ALA A 138 2.62 -17.09 -4.13
CA ALA A 138 3.80 -17.38 -3.30
C ALA A 138 4.32 -18.81 -3.51
N HIS A 139 3.41 -19.79 -3.49
CA HIS A 139 3.75 -21.21 -3.59
C HIS A 139 4.40 -21.55 -4.93
N HIS A 140 3.84 -21.03 -6.02
CA HIS A 140 4.38 -21.22 -7.37
C HIS A 140 5.80 -20.65 -7.49
N ILE A 141 6.01 -19.41 -7.02
CA ILE A 141 7.32 -18.77 -7.06
C ILE A 141 8.33 -19.58 -6.23
N VAL A 142 7.96 -20.06 -5.05
CA VAL A 142 8.85 -20.82 -4.18
C VAL A 142 9.29 -22.13 -4.85
N GLU A 143 8.37 -22.86 -5.47
CA GLU A 143 8.69 -24.10 -6.17
C GLU A 143 9.65 -23.88 -7.35
N GLU A 144 9.44 -22.83 -8.13
CA GLU A 144 10.32 -22.47 -9.25
C GLU A 144 11.72 -22.12 -8.76
N LEU A 145 11.81 -21.28 -7.73
CA LEU A 145 13.09 -20.87 -7.15
C LEU A 145 13.88 -22.03 -6.55
N GLN A 146 13.19 -22.95 -5.88
CA GLN A 146 13.84 -24.15 -5.32
C GLN A 146 14.37 -25.07 -6.43
N LYS A 147 13.64 -25.22 -7.54
CA LYS A 147 14.12 -25.99 -8.71
C LYS A 147 15.35 -25.37 -9.35
N GLU A 148 15.47 -24.05 -9.31
CA GLU A 148 16.65 -23.31 -9.76
C GLU A 148 17.82 -23.33 -8.73
N GLY A 149 17.64 -23.97 -7.58
CA GLY A 149 18.66 -24.09 -6.54
C GLY A 149 18.83 -22.85 -5.66
N LEU A 150 17.87 -21.91 -5.68
CA LEU A 150 17.90 -20.76 -4.78
C LEU A 150 17.47 -21.15 -3.36
N HIS A 151 18.08 -20.51 -2.37
CA HIS A 151 17.65 -20.64 -0.98
C HIS A 151 16.39 -19.81 -0.76
N VAL A 152 15.30 -20.48 -0.43
CA VAL A 152 14.00 -19.85 -0.14
C VAL A 152 13.54 -20.22 1.25
N ALA A 153 13.12 -19.21 2.03
CA ALA A 153 12.49 -19.39 3.33
C ALA A 153 11.07 -18.80 3.32
N LEU A 154 10.13 -19.50 3.94
CA LEU A 154 8.72 -19.14 4.04
C LEU A 154 8.40 -18.56 5.41
N ARG A 155 7.69 -17.42 5.41
CA ARG A 155 7.23 -16.76 6.62
C ARG A 155 6.24 -17.61 7.42
N SER A 156 5.26 -18.23 6.76
CA SER A 156 4.24 -19.09 7.40
C SER A 156 4.84 -20.27 8.18
N ARG A 157 6.01 -20.75 7.74
CA ARG A 157 6.74 -21.86 8.38
C ARG A 157 7.70 -21.41 9.47
N LYS A 158 7.76 -20.11 9.78
CA LYS A 158 8.71 -19.52 10.75
C LYS A 158 10.16 -19.91 10.47
N GLN A 159 10.51 -20.06 9.20
CA GLN A 159 11.88 -20.36 8.80
C GLN A 159 12.77 -19.15 9.05
N LYS A 160 14.00 -19.39 9.53
CA LYS A 160 14.95 -18.34 9.88
C LYS A 160 15.68 -17.81 8.64
N ILE A 161 16.08 -16.55 8.70
CA ILE A 161 16.85 -15.84 7.65
C ILE A 161 18.35 -16.17 7.80
N THR A 162 18.75 -17.43 7.58
CA THR A 162 20.13 -17.89 7.83
C THR A 162 20.96 -18.12 6.57
N ALA A 163 20.34 -18.53 5.45
CA ALA A 163 21.08 -18.86 4.23
C ALA A 163 21.65 -17.61 3.55
N ARG A 164 22.77 -17.74 2.83
CA ARG A 164 23.33 -16.72 1.94
C ARG A 164 22.46 -16.56 0.69
N GLY A 165 22.36 -15.35 0.17
CA GLY A 165 21.54 -15.03 -1.00
C GLY A 165 20.09 -15.50 -0.85
N LEU A 166 19.48 -15.24 0.31
CA LEU A 166 18.17 -15.79 0.66
C LEU A 166 17.05 -15.00 0.00
N VAL A 167 16.08 -15.71 -0.58
CA VAL A 167 14.75 -15.17 -0.87
C VAL A 167 13.82 -15.50 0.31
N TYR A 168 13.36 -14.47 1.02
CA TYR A 168 12.41 -14.61 2.11
C TYR A 168 11.00 -14.31 1.58
N MET A 169 10.21 -15.37 1.37
CA MET A 169 8.85 -15.28 0.84
C MET A 169 7.85 -15.09 1.98
N VAL A 170 7.12 -13.98 1.94
CA VAL A 170 6.10 -13.62 2.92
C VAL A 170 4.73 -14.07 2.43
N ASP A 171 4.34 -15.26 2.83
CA ASP A 171 3.08 -15.91 2.48
C ASP A 171 1.99 -15.76 3.57
N THR A 172 2.07 -14.69 4.37
CA THR A 172 1.13 -14.34 5.45
C THR A 172 0.47 -12.97 5.22
N LEU A 173 -0.66 -12.71 5.88
CA LEU A 173 -1.41 -11.45 5.77
C LEU A 173 -1.24 -10.58 7.01
N GLY A 174 -1.34 -9.27 6.83
CA GLY A 174 -1.45 -8.29 7.92
C GLY A 174 -0.11 -7.85 8.54
N GLU A 175 1.03 -8.38 8.07
CA GLU A 175 2.35 -8.09 8.64
C GLU A 175 3.15 -7.03 7.85
N LEU A 176 2.65 -6.60 6.67
CA LEU A 176 3.40 -5.78 5.71
C LEU A 176 4.03 -4.52 6.32
N ARG A 177 3.28 -3.77 7.13
CA ARG A 177 3.78 -2.56 7.80
C ARG A 177 5.04 -2.83 8.63
N HIS A 178 5.06 -3.93 9.36
CA HIS A 178 6.17 -4.30 10.25
C HIS A 178 7.37 -4.75 9.43
N LEU A 179 7.14 -5.42 8.29
CA LEU A 179 8.19 -5.88 7.40
C LEU A 179 8.97 -4.73 6.75
N TYR A 180 8.35 -3.56 6.54
CA TYR A 180 9.08 -2.37 6.08
C TYR A 180 10.17 -1.95 7.07
N SER A 181 9.98 -2.15 8.38
CA SER A 181 11.01 -1.83 9.39
C SER A 181 12.26 -2.71 9.32
N LEU A 182 12.21 -3.81 8.56
CA LEU A 182 13.34 -4.73 8.39
C LEU A 182 14.27 -4.33 7.25
N THR A 183 13.94 -3.28 6.49
CA THR A 183 14.72 -2.90 5.32
C THR A 183 14.79 -1.39 5.10
N PRO A 184 15.97 -0.87 4.68
CA PRO A 184 16.08 0.51 4.24
C PRO A 184 15.54 0.74 2.82
N ILE A 185 15.25 -0.29 2.02
CA ILE A 185 14.89 -0.15 0.59
C ILE A 185 13.66 -1.02 0.29
N ALA A 186 12.61 -0.38 -0.23
CA ALA A 186 11.35 -1.04 -0.53
C ALA A 186 10.84 -0.72 -1.94
N LEU A 187 10.76 -1.74 -2.78
CA LEU A 187 10.05 -1.70 -4.04
C LEU A 187 8.56 -1.97 -3.82
N VAL A 188 7.68 -1.06 -4.26
CA VAL A 188 6.23 -1.27 -4.21
C VAL A 188 5.72 -1.68 -5.58
N GLY A 189 5.25 -2.93 -5.65
CA GLY A 189 4.72 -3.57 -6.86
C GLY A 189 3.36 -3.05 -7.30
N GLY A 190 2.76 -3.73 -8.28
CA GLY A 190 1.64 -3.23 -9.05
C GLY A 190 2.00 -2.00 -9.86
N SER A 191 3.28 -1.86 -10.23
CA SER A 191 3.84 -0.63 -10.78
C SER A 191 4.70 -0.83 -12.04
N PHE A 192 5.07 -2.08 -12.39
CA PHE A 192 5.89 -2.35 -13.58
C PHE A 192 5.11 -2.68 -14.84
N CYS A 193 3.93 -3.29 -14.72
CA CYS A 193 3.17 -3.75 -15.87
C CYS A 193 2.02 -2.79 -16.23
N PRO A 194 1.75 -2.57 -17.54
CA PRO A 194 0.56 -1.86 -17.99
C PRO A 194 -0.72 -2.50 -17.45
N GLY A 195 -1.67 -1.68 -17.04
CA GLY A 195 -2.94 -2.13 -16.45
C GLY A 195 -2.95 -2.19 -14.92
N PHE A 196 -1.79 -2.11 -14.26
CA PHE A 196 -1.73 -1.87 -12.82
C PHE A 196 -1.77 -0.38 -12.48
N ALA A 197 -2.14 -0.08 -11.24
CA ALA A 197 -2.41 1.30 -10.76
C ALA A 197 -1.56 1.70 -9.55
N GLY A 198 -0.51 0.93 -9.25
CA GLY A 198 0.30 1.06 -8.05
C GLY A 198 -0.38 0.51 -6.80
N HIS A 199 0.40 0.39 -5.73
CA HIS A 199 -0.06 0.14 -4.37
C HIS A 199 0.37 1.26 -3.43
N ASN A 200 -0.15 1.20 -2.20
CA ASN A 200 0.14 2.23 -1.22
C ASN A 200 1.62 2.25 -0.83
N ILE A 201 2.26 3.41 -1.05
CA ILE A 201 3.66 3.65 -0.73
C ILE A 201 3.86 4.31 0.65
N SER A 202 2.79 4.82 1.28
CA SER A 202 2.90 5.61 2.50
C SER A 202 3.46 4.82 3.67
N GLU A 203 3.14 3.53 3.77
CA GLU A 203 3.66 2.66 4.84
C GLU A 203 5.17 2.43 4.72
N ALA A 204 5.68 2.31 3.49
CA ALA A 204 7.11 2.17 3.23
C ALA A 204 7.84 3.49 3.54
N ALA A 205 7.30 4.61 3.08
CA ALA A 205 7.87 5.93 3.32
C ALA A 205 7.90 6.26 4.82
N ALA A 206 6.81 5.98 5.54
CA ALA A 206 6.73 6.22 6.99
C ALA A 206 7.67 5.32 7.80
N ALA A 207 8.03 4.14 7.29
CA ALA A 207 9.05 3.28 7.88
C ALA A 207 10.48 3.76 7.60
N GLY A 208 10.67 4.85 6.84
CA GLY A 208 11.96 5.39 6.47
C GLY A 208 12.65 4.64 5.32
N CYS A 209 11.91 3.81 4.57
CA CYS A 209 12.47 3.15 3.40
C CYS A 209 12.69 4.14 2.25
N ALA A 210 13.78 3.98 1.52
CA ALA A 210 13.89 4.46 0.15
C ALA A 210 12.89 3.69 -0.71
N VAL A 211 11.84 4.39 -1.16
CA VAL A 211 10.73 3.78 -1.90
C VAL A 211 11.05 3.75 -3.40
N LEU A 212 11.01 2.55 -3.99
CA LEU A 212 11.13 2.33 -5.42
C LEU A 212 9.77 1.95 -6.00
N THR A 213 9.48 2.41 -7.22
CA THR A 213 8.29 2.01 -7.98
C THR A 213 8.64 1.87 -9.46
N GLY A 214 7.86 1.10 -10.21
CA GLY A 214 7.82 1.22 -11.67
C GLY A 214 7.06 2.48 -12.14
N PHE A 215 6.78 2.56 -13.44
CA PHE A 215 6.15 3.73 -14.07
C PHE A 215 4.63 3.82 -13.84
N HIS A 216 3.97 2.72 -13.47
CA HIS A 216 2.52 2.61 -13.39
C HIS A 216 1.99 2.80 -11.96
N VAL A 217 2.00 4.05 -11.49
CA VAL A 217 1.70 4.39 -10.08
C VAL A 217 0.30 4.97 -9.85
N GLY A 218 -0.50 5.11 -10.91
CA GLY A 218 -1.93 5.45 -10.86
C GLY A 218 -2.29 6.54 -9.84
N HIS A 219 -3.09 6.16 -8.83
CA HIS A 219 -3.58 7.06 -7.80
C HIS A 219 -2.51 7.55 -6.80
N PHE A 220 -1.31 6.98 -6.84
CA PHE A 220 -0.19 7.33 -5.96
C PHE A 220 0.81 8.28 -6.62
N SER A 221 0.63 8.63 -7.90
CA SER A 221 1.46 9.59 -8.65
C SER A 221 1.66 10.91 -7.91
N HIS A 222 0.59 11.48 -7.36
CA HIS A 222 0.68 12.71 -6.58
C HIS A 222 1.58 12.57 -5.34
N MET A 223 1.46 11.44 -4.62
CA MET A 223 2.27 11.18 -3.43
C MET A 223 3.76 11.08 -3.80
N ILE A 224 4.08 10.37 -4.89
CA ILE A 224 5.46 10.22 -5.38
C ILE A 224 6.05 11.57 -5.77
N ASN A 225 5.30 12.38 -6.51
CA ASN A 225 5.76 13.71 -6.93
C ASN A 225 6.04 14.63 -5.74
N GLU A 226 5.21 14.58 -4.69
CA GLU A 226 5.45 15.36 -3.47
C GLU A 226 6.68 14.84 -2.70
N MET A 227 6.86 13.51 -2.59
CA MET A 227 8.06 12.93 -1.99
C MET A 227 9.34 13.37 -2.70
N GLN A 228 9.36 13.30 -4.04
CA GLN A 228 10.50 13.72 -4.87
C GLN A 228 10.82 15.22 -4.76
N ARG A 229 9.82 16.06 -4.49
CA ARG A 229 10.03 17.49 -4.27
C ARG A 229 10.67 17.80 -2.92
N LEU A 230 10.28 17.04 -1.89
CA LEU A 230 10.78 17.23 -0.53
C LEU A 230 12.19 16.65 -0.35
N ASP A 231 12.49 15.55 -1.05
CA ASP A 231 13.79 14.89 -1.04
C ASP A 231 14.20 14.52 -2.48
N PRO A 232 14.69 15.50 -3.26
CA PRO A 232 15.19 15.23 -4.60
C PRO A 232 16.51 14.45 -4.50
N LEU A 233 16.52 13.24 -5.06
CA LEU A 233 17.70 12.40 -5.24
C LEU A 233 18.87 13.14 -5.91
#